data_AF-A0A6A8Q4R1-F1
#
_entry.id   AF-A0A6A8Q4R1-F1
#
_cell.length_a   1.000
_cell.length_b   1.000
_cell.length_c   1.000
_cell.angle_alpha   90.00
_cell.angle_beta   90.00
_cell.angle_gamma   90.00
#
_symmetry.space_group_name_H-M   'P 1'
#
loop_
_entity.id
_entity.type
_entity.pdbx_description
1 polymer ?
#
loop_
_entity_poly.entity_id
_entity_poly.type
_entity_poly.pdbx_seq_one_letter_code
_entity_poly.pdbx_strand_id
1 'polypeptide(L)' 'MRTLTLEIPDNINLDDKEAAMLLAGKLYEQGRLSLGQAAALAGYSKKTFMELLGNYNISVFNYPVEELDKDIENAKKYRS' A
#
# COMPACT_ATOMS: atom_id res chain seq x y z
N MET A 1 -13.35 12.07 9.91
CA MET A 1 -13.26 11.34 8.63
C MET A 1 -13.71 12.27 7.51
N ARG A 2 -13.21 12.11 6.28
CA ARG A 2 -13.58 12.94 5.12
C ARG A 2 -14.10 12.03 4.02
N THR A 3 -15.17 12.46 3.34
CA THR A 3 -15.73 11.76 2.17
C THR A 3 -15.21 12.42 0.89
N LEU A 4 -14.84 11.60 -0.08
CA LEU A 4 -14.46 12.01 -1.43
C LEU A 4 -15.46 11.37 -2.40
N THR A 5 -16.06 12.18 -3.27
CA THR A 5 -16.95 11.72 -4.35
C THR A 5 -16.23 11.93 -5.67
N LEU A 6 -16.23 10.90 -6.52
CA LEU A 6 -15.61 10.92 -7.84
C LEU A 6 -16.66 10.51 -8.87
N GLU A 7 -16.73 11.23 -9.99
CA GLU A 7 -17.47 10.78 -11.15
C GLU A 7 -16.51 10.03 -12.07
N ILE A 8 -16.75 8.73 -12.25
CA ILE A 8 -15.96 7.87 -13.13
C ILE A 8 -16.65 7.81 -14.48
N PRO A 9 -15.93 8.02 -15.60
CA PRO A 9 -16.49 7.83 -16.94
C PRO A 9 -17.05 6.42 -17.17
N ASP A 10 -18.26 6.32 -17.72
CA ASP A 10 -18.97 5.05 -17.97
C ASP A 10 -18.22 4.09 -18.93
N ASN A 11 -17.26 4.61 -19.70
CA ASN A 11 -16.44 3.80 -20.60
C ASN A 11 -15.32 3.04 -19.87
N ILE A 12 -15.14 3.25 -18.58
CA ILE A 12 -14.15 2.57 -17.76
C ILE A 12 -14.86 1.53 -16.90
N ASN A 13 -14.46 0.27 -17.03
CA ASN A 13 -14.90 -0.80 -16.14
C ASN A 13 -14.08 -0.76 -14.84
N LEU A 14 -14.44 0.14 -13.94
CA LEU A 14 -13.82 0.30 -12.62
C LEU A 14 -14.93 0.34 -11.56
N ASP A 15 -14.89 -0.59 -10.61
CA ASP A 15 -15.84 -0.59 -9.49
C ASP A 15 -15.29 0.15 -8.26
N ASP A 16 -16.18 0.47 -7.31
CA ASP A 16 -15.84 1.22 -6.10
C ASP A 16 -14.76 0.52 -5.24
N LYS A 17 -14.72 -0.81 -5.24
CA LYS A 17 -13.76 -1.58 -4.43
C LYS A 17 -12.38 -1.54 -5.08
N GLU A 18 -12.31 -1.68 -6.39
CA GLU A 18 -11.08 -1.57 -7.16
C GLU A 18 -10.52 -0.15 -7.07
N ALA A 19 -11.37 0.87 -7.18
CA ALA A 19 -10.97 2.27 -6.98
C ALA A 19 -10.40 2.52 -5.57
N ALA A 20 -11.07 2.01 -4.53
CA ALA A 20 -10.59 2.11 -3.15
C ALA A 20 -9.27 1.35 -2.94
N MET A 21 -9.13 0.16 -3.53
CA MET A 21 -7.92 -0.66 -3.46
C MET A 21 -6.73 0.04 -4.15
N LEU A 22 -6.93 0.60 -5.33
CA LEU A 22 -5.91 1.35 -6.07
C LEU A 22 -5.44 2.58 -5.27
N LEU A 23 -6.38 3.35 -4.72
CA LEU A 23 -6.05 4.53 -3.92
C LEU A 23 -5.30 4.15 -2.63
N ALA A 24 -5.79 3.15 -1.91
CA ALA A 24 -5.16 2.66 -0.69
C ALA A 24 -3.77 2.09 -0.95
N GLY A 25 -3.62 1.28 -2.00
CA GLY A 25 -2.35 0.74 -2.45
C GLY A 25 -1.35 1.85 -2.77
N LYS A 26 -1.77 2.86 -3.54
CA LYS A 26 -0.87 3.96 -3.91
C LYS A 26 -0.43 4.80 -2.72
N LEU A 27 -1.34 5.08 -1.79
CA LEU A 27 -1.02 5.83 -0.57
C LEU A 27 -0.14 5.01 0.40
N TYR A 28 -0.30 3.69 0.42
CA TYR A 28 0.60 2.78 1.14
C TYR A 28 2.00 2.83 0.53
N GLU A 29 2.13 2.60 -0.79
CA GLU A 29 3.41 2.64 -1.51
C GLU A 29 4.17 3.97 -1.32
N GLN A 30 3.46 5.08 -1.18
CA GLN A 30 4.04 6.40 -0.90
C GLN A 30 4.44 6.62 0.57
N GLY A 31 4.25 5.64 1.44
CA GLY A 31 4.47 5.76 2.90
C GLY A 31 3.47 6.67 3.61
N ARG A 32 2.41 7.13 2.93
CA ARG A 32 1.43 8.08 3.49
C ARG A 32 0.40 7.39 4.39
N LEU A 33 0.15 6.11 4.14
CA LEU A 33 -0.66 5.25 5.00
C LEU A 33 0.17 4.08 5.48
N SER A 34 0.02 3.73 6.76
CA SER A 34 0.44 2.40 7.23
C SER A 34 -0.39 1.30 6.57
N LEU A 35 0.13 0.06 6.56
CA LEU A 35 -0.58 -1.12 6.06
C LEU A 35 -2.01 -1.23 6.63
N GLY A 36 -2.16 -0.93 7.93
CA GLY A 36 -3.46 -0.97 8.61
C GLY A 36 -4.44 0.10 8.15
N GLN A 37 -3.96 1.33 7.96
CA GLN A 37 -4.82 2.42 7.50
C GLN A 37 -5.21 2.23 6.03
N ALA A 38 -4.30 1.74 5.20
CA ALA A 38 -4.58 1.43 3.81
C ALA A 38 -5.59 0.27 3.70
N ALA A 39 -5.42 -0.81 4.48
CA ALA A 39 -6.40 -1.89 4.55
C ALA A 39 -7.80 -1.40 4.94
N ALA A 40 -7.88 -0.52 5.95
CA ALA A 40 -9.15 0.08 6.37
C ALA A 40 -9.78 0.96 5.29
N LEU A 41 -8.97 1.73 4.54
CA LEU A 41 -9.45 2.54 3.42
C LEU A 41 -10.02 1.69 2.28
N ALA A 42 -9.38 0.55 1.99
CA ALA A 42 -9.83 -0.39 0.96
C ALA A 42 -10.95 -1.33 1.43
N GLY A 43 -11.37 -1.25 2.71
CA GLY A 43 -12.43 -2.10 3.25
C GLY A 43 -12.01 -3.57 3.48
N TYR A 44 -10.71 -3.82 3.66
CA TYR A 44 -10.16 -5.17 3.85
C TYR A 44 -9.54 -5.36 5.24
N SER A 45 -9.40 -6.63 5.64
CA SER A 45 -8.51 -6.98 6.75
C SER A 45 -7.05 -6.70 6.38
N LYS A 46 -6.18 -6.46 7.37
CA LYS A 46 -4.74 -6.27 7.13
C LYS A 46 -4.12 -7.42 6.32
N LYS A 47 -4.50 -8.65 6.63
CA LYS A 47 -4.01 -9.86 5.96
C LYS A 47 -4.46 -9.89 4.50
N THR A 48 -5.75 -9.69 4.26
CA THR A 48 -6.31 -9.67 2.89
C THR A 48 -5.69 -8.55 2.06
N PHE A 49 -5.53 -7.34 2.63
CA PHE A 49 -4.88 -6.25 1.92
C PHE A 49 -3.44 -6.60 1.53
N MET A 50 -2.67 -7.19 2.45
CA MET A 50 -1.30 -7.65 2.18
C MET A 50 -1.24 -8.67 1.04
N GLU A 51 -2.16 -9.64 1.02
CA GLU A 51 -2.26 -10.63 -0.07
C GLU A 51 -2.61 -9.96 -1.41
N LEU A 52 -3.47 -8.95 -1.39
CA LEU A 52 -3.91 -8.23 -2.59
C LEU A 52 -2.82 -7.33 -3.18
N LEU A 53 -1.91 -6.76 -2.39
CA LEU A 53 -0.85 -5.87 -2.89
C LEU A 53 -0.04 -6.48 -4.04
N GLY A 54 0.20 -7.79 -3.99
CA GLY A 54 0.91 -8.52 -5.06
C GLY A 54 0.19 -8.46 -6.41
N ASN A 55 -1.15 -8.47 -6.43
CA ASN A 55 -1.94 -8.37 -7.66
C ASN A 55 -1.82 -7.00 -8.33
N TYR A 56 -1.45 -5.96 -7.56
CA TYR A 56 -1.31 -4.59 -8.03
C TYR A 56 0.17 -4.20 -8.25
N ASN A 57 1.10 -5.17 -8.22
CA ASN A 57 2.56 -4.95 -8.31
C ASN A 57 3.11 -4.00 -7.23
N ILE A 58 2.44 -3.92 -6.07
CA ILE A 58 2.90 -3.11 -4.95
C ILE A 58 3.69 -3.99 -4.00
N SER A 59 4.91 -3.57 -3.66
CA SER A 59 5.72 -4.28 -2.69
C SER A 59 5.02 -4.33 -1.33
N VAL A 60 4.91 -5.54 -0.77
CA VAL A 60 4.49 -5.74 0.64
C VAL A 60 5.51 -5.14 1.61
N PHE A 61 6.75 -5.02 1.17
CA PHE A 61 7.83 -4.37 1.87
C PHE A 61 7.85 -2.89 1.48
N ASN A 62 7.02 -2.10 2.15
CA ASN A 62 7.03 -0.65 2.04
C ASN A 62 8.08 -0.06 3.01
N TYR A 63 9.34 -0.46 2.82
CA TYR A 63 10.45 0.12 3.55
C TYR A 63 10.88 1.41 2.86
N PRO A 64 11.01 2.52 3.59
CA PRO A 64 11.77 3.66 3.10
C PRO A 64 13.17 3.18 2.71
N VAL A 65 13.70 3.68 1.60
CA VAL A 65 15.06 3.33 1.15
C VAL A 65 16.08 3.57 2.27
N GLU A 66 15.85 4.59 3.11
CA GLU A 66 16.72 4.90 4.25
C GLU A 66 16.75 3.81 5.35
N GLU A 67 15.72 2.98 5.47
CA GLU A 67 15.71 1.85 6.40
C GLU A 67 16.46 0.64 5.84
N LEU A 68 16.41 0.43 4.53
CA LEU A 68 17.17 -0.64 3.86
C LEU A 68 18.68 -0.43 3.99
N ASP A 69 19.15 0.81 3.85
CA ASP A 69 20.58 1.11 4.01
C ASP A 69 21.06 0.84 5.45
N LYS A 70 20.25 1.18 6.46
CA LYS A 70 20.54 0.89 7.87
C LYS A 70 20.59 -0.61 8.15
N ASP A 71 19.68 -1.38 7.57
CA ASP A 71 19.68 -2.84 7.74
C ASP A 71 20.89 -3.49 7.07
N ILE A 72 21.33 -3.00 5.90
CA ILE A 72 22.56 -3.43 5.24
C ILE A 72 23.80 -3.09 6.09
N GLU A 73 23.87 -1.89 6.65
CA GLU A 73 24.96 -1.50 7.55
C GLU A 73 25.01 -2.36 8.82
N ASN A 74 23.85 -2.60 9.44
CA ASN A 74 23.75 -3.47 10.61
C ASN A 74 24.21 -4.89 10.27
N ALA A 75 23.75 -5.46 9.16
CA ALA A 75 24.16 -6.80 8.72
C ALA A 75 25.67 -6.91 8.44
N LYS A 76 26.31 -5.84 7.93
CA LYS A 76 27.77 -5.77 7.75
C LYS A 76 28.53 -5.77 9.08
N LYS A 77 28.05 -5.03 10.08
CA LYS A 77 28.66 -4.97 11.43
C LYS A 77 28.66 -6.31 12.18
N TYR A 78 27.71 -7.18 11.90
CA TYR A 78 27.65 -8.52 12.51
C TYR A 78 28.59 -9.55 11.86
N ARG A 79 29.30 -9.21 10.77
CA ARG A 79 30.27 -10.10 10.10
C ARG A 79 31.75 -9.71 10.34
N SER A 80 32.02 -8.76 11.23
CA SER A 80 33.36 -8.33 11.67
C SER A 80 33.55 -8.63 13.15
#